data_AF-R6SN27-F1
#
_entry.id   AF-R6SN27-F1
#
_cell.length_a   1.000
_cell.length_b   1.000
_cell.length_c   1.000
_cell.angle_alpha   90.00
_cell.angle_beta   90.00
_cell.angle_gamma   90.00
#
_symmetry.space_group_name_H-M   'P 1'
#
loop_
_entity.id
_entity.type
_entity.pdbx_description
1 polymer ?
#
loop_
_entity_poly.entity_id
_entity_poly.type
_entity_poly.pdbx_seq_one_letter_code
_entity_poly.pdbx_strand_id
1 'polypeptide(L)'
;MNKQEILNGFLTITKEKYAACQADAASVDKSHPTERGALQLKAGIYHAAISAGLLSGTEQAIALMSKRFQNLIGQFPEIADCYRTLPEDQKEIMAISLYPEVFMRVNFYDLYHTDLKQAEKDGDPQKIFKARIKKEVLEDILNLWRDFRVQNELFVFAFDGKA
;
A
#
# COMPACT_ATOMS: atom_id res chain seq x y z
N MET A 1 -14.45 1.32 14.85
CA MET A 1 -14.83 1.16 13.43
C MET A 1 -15.12 -0.30 13.15
N ASN A 2 -16.11 -0.59 12.29
CA ASN A 2 -16.39 -1.93 11.80
C ASN A 2 -15.55 -2.28 10.56
N LYS A 3 -15.66 -3.53 10.10
CA LYS A 3 -14.82 -4.05 9.01
C LYS A 3 -14.97 -3.30 7.70
N GLN A 4 -16.21 -2.94 7.37
CA GLN A 4 -16.54 -2.25 6.13
C GLN A 4 -16.06 -0.80 6.17
N GLU A 5 -16.18 -0.12 7.32
CA GLU A 5 -15.69 1.24 7.52
C GLU A 5 -14.18 1.34 7.33
N ILE A 6 -13.42 0.38 7.86
CA ILE A 6 -11.96 0.32 7.72
C ILE A 6 -11.58 0.15 6.25
N LEU A 7 -12.18 -0.83 5.57
CA LEU A 7 -11.90 -1.09 4.16
C LEU A 7 -12.26 0.10 3.27
N ASN A 8 -13.44 0.69 3.50
CA ASN A 8 -13.90 1.86 2.78
C ASN A 8 -12.99 3.06 3.03
N GLY A 9 -12.49 3.24 4.26
CA GLY A 9 -11.54 4.29 4.61
C GLY A 9 -10.25 4.20 3.79
N PHE A 10 -9.60 3.02 3.78
CA PHE A 10 -8.42 2.79 2.95
C PHE A 10 -8.70 2.98 1.45
N LEU A 11 -9.83 2.47 0.97
CA LEU A 11 -10.22 2.61 -0.43
C LEU A 11 -10.40 4.07 -0.82
N THR A 12 -11.08 4.86 0.01
CA THR A 12 -11.35 6.29 -0.24
C THR A 12 -10.05 7.06 -0.34
N ILE A 13 -9.21 7.01 0.70
CA ILE A 13 -7.96 7.80 0.73
C ILE A 13 -7.01 7.41 -0.42
N THR A 14 -6.97 6.13 -0.80
CA THR A 14 -6.12 5.66 -1.91
C THR A 14 -6.70 6.08 -3.26
N LYS A 15 -8.03 6.04 -3.44
CA LYS A 15 -8.72 6.47 -4.67
C LYS A 15 -8.58 7.95 -4.91
N GLU A 16 -8.58 8.77 -3.86
CA GLU A 16 -8.35 10.22 -3.97
C GLU A 16 -6.98 10.51 -4.56
N LYS A 17 -5.92 9.84 -4.06
CA LYS A 17 -4.56 9.97 -4.61
C LYS A 17 -4.46 9.47 -6.05
N TYR A 18 -5.08 8.33 -6.35
CA TYR A 18 -5.18 7.81 -7.72
C TYR A 18 -5.83 8.82 -8.67
N ALA A 19 -6.99 9.35 -8.30
CA ALA A 19 -7.75 10.30 -9.11
C ALA A 19 -6.99 11.61 -9.31
N ALA A 20 -6.32 12.12 -8.27
CA ALA A 20 -5.45 13.29 -8.38
C ALA A 20 -4.33 13.06 -9.41
N CYS A 21 -3.62 11.94 -9.35
CA CYS A 21 -2.57 11.61 -10.34
C CYS A 21 -3.13 11.53 -11.77
N GLN A 22 -4.34 11.00 -11.96
CA GLN A 22 -4.98 10.95 -13.29
C GLN A 22 -5.37 12.34 -13.79
N ALA A 23 -5.92 13.18 -12.92
CA ALA A 23 -6.29 14.56 -13.26
C ALA A 23 -5.05 15.38 -13.64
N ASP A 24 -3.97 15.28 -12.86
CA ASP A 24 -2.70 15.93 -13.14
C ASP A 24 -2.10 15.42 -14.47
N ALA A 25 -2.12 14.11 -14.71
CA ALA A 25 -1.64 13.55 -15.98
C ALA A 25 -2.46 14.02 -17.20
N ALA A 26 -3.73 14.38 -17.00
CA ALA A 26 -4.60 14.89 -18.04
C ALA A 26 -4.41 16.40 -18.29
N SER A 27 -3.92 17.14 -17.30
CA SER A 27 -3.65 18.59 -17.40
C SER A 27 -2.28 18.92 -17.98
N VAL A 28 -1.32 17.99 -17.93
CA VAL A 28 0.01 18.16 -18.54
C VAL A 28 -0.08 18.24 -20.06
N ASP A 29 0.58 19.24 -20.64
CA ASP A 29 0.67 19.44 -22.08
C ASP A 29 1.28 18.19 -22.76
N LYS A 30 0.70 17.78 -23.89
CA LYS A 30 1.12 16.60 -24.66
C LYS A 30 2.58 16.68 -25.14
N SER A 31 3.16 17.88 -25.22
CA SER A 31 4.57 18.11 -25.52
C SER A 31 5.54 17.72 -24.40
N HIS A 32 5.04 17.39 -23.19
CA HIS A 32 5.82 16.94 -22.03
C HIS A 32 5.56 15.46 -21.69
N PRO A 33 5.93 14.51 -22.57
CA PRO A 33 5.59 13.10 -22.41
C PRO A 33 6.22 12.46 -21.17
N THR A 34 7.40 12.93 -20.73
CA THR A 34 8.09 12.39 -19.54
C THR A 34 7.33 12.72 -18.26
N GLU A 35 6.88 13.97 -18.10
CA GLU A 35 6.11 14.41 -16.93
C GLU A 35 4.77 13.68 -16.87
N ARG A 36 4.06 13.64 -18.00
CA ARG A 36 2.81 12.90 -18.12
C ARG A 36 2.99 11.41 -17.82
N GLY A 37 4.05 10.79 -18.35
CA GLY A 37 4.37 9.38 -18.10
C GLY A 37 4.70 9.09 -16.63
N ALA A 38 5.36 10.03 -15.93
CA ALA A 38 5.62 9.90 -14.50
C ALA A 38 4.31 9.88 -13.70
N LEU A 39 3.38 10.80 -13.95
CA LEU A 39 2.08 10.85 -13.29
C LEU A 39 1.23 9.61 -13.58
N GLN A 40 1.26 9.11 -14.82
CA GLN A 40 0.60 7.85 -15.19
C GLN A 40 1.19 6.65 -14.46
N LEU A 41 2.52 6.60 -14.28
CA LEU A 41 3.17 5.56 -13.49
C LEU A 41 2.73 5.62 -12.01
N LYS A 42 2.69 6.82 -11.42
CA LYS A 42 2.18 7.02 -10.04
C LYS A 42 0.75 6.50 -9.92
N ALA A 43 -0.15 6.92 -10.82
CA ALA A 43 -1.54 6.45 -10.86
C ALA A 43 -1.62 4.92 -10.99
N GLY A 44 -0.78 4.31 -11.83
CA GLY A 44 -0.74 2.86 -12.01
C GLY A 44 -0.37 2.10 -10.73
N ILE A 45 0.55 2.63 -9.91
CA ILE A 45 0.94 2.01 -8.63
C ILE A 45 -0.18 2.13 -7.60
N TYR A 46 -0.83 3.30 -7.50
CA TYR A 46 -2.02 3.48 -6.66
C TYR A 46 -3.16 2.53 -7.06
N HIS A 47 -3.41 2.38 -8.37
CA HIS A 47 -4.39 1.43 -8.87
C HIS A 47 -4.04 -0.02 -8.50
N ALA A 48 -2.76 -0.41 -8.63
CA ALA A 48 -2.30 -1.73 -8.22
C ALA A 48 -2.52 -1.99 -6.72
N ALA A 49 -2.27 -1.00 -5.86
CA ALA A 49 -2.54 -1.10 -4.42
C ALA A 49 -4.05 -1.30 -4.14
N ILE A 50 -4.92 -0.59 -4.85
CA ILE A 50 -6.39 -0.77 -4.77
C ILE A 50 -6.79 -2.19 -5.20
N SER A 51 -6.31 -2.65 -6.36
CA SER A 51 -6.73 -3.93 -6.94
C SER A 51 -6.17 -5.15 -6.20
N ALA A 52 -4.92 -5.10 -5.75
CA ALA A 52 -4.24 -6.26 -5.15
C ALA A 52 -4.23 -6.25 -3.61
N GLY A 53 -4.09 -5.06 -3.01
CA GLY A 53 -3.97 -4.88 -1.56
C GLY A 53 -5.31 -4.69 -0.85
N LEU A 54 -6.28 -4.03 -1.47
CA LEU A 54 -7.56 -3.70 -0.85
C LEU A 54 -8.73 -4.58 -1.32
N LEU A 55 -8.51 -5.50 -2.28
CA LEU A 55 -9.44 -6.56 -2.71
C LEU A 55 -10.93 -6.15 -2.61
N SER A 56 -11.37 -5.18 -3.41
CA SER A 56 -12.71 -4.59 -3.23
C SER A 56 -13.86 -5.60 -3.32
N GLY A 57 -14.82 -5.54 -2.38
CA GLY A 57 -16.24 -5.62 -2.76
C GLY A 57 -17.17 -6.65 -2.13
N THR A 58 -16.77 -7.53 -1.20
CA THR A 58 -17.70 -8.49 -0.56
C THR A 58 -17.19 -9.01 0.80
N GLU A 59 -18.04 -9.67 1.61
CA GLU A 59 -17.59 -10.47 2.77
C GLU A 59 -16.53 -11.52 2.40
N GLN A 60 -16.59 -12.03 1.16
CA GLN A 60 -15.60 -12.99 0.64
C GLN A 60 -14.20 -12.35 0.51
N ALA A 61 -14.14 -11.04 0.25
CA ALA A 61 -12.86 -10.32 0.24
C ALA A 61 -12.26 -10.24 1.65
N ILE A 62 -13.08 -9.97 2.67
CA ILE A 62 -12.62 -9.95 4.07
C ILE A 62 -12.07 -11.31 4.47
N ALA A 63 -12.79 -12.40 4.17
CA ALA A 63 -12.33 -13.75 4.45
C ALA A 63 -11.00 -14.07 3.72
N LEU A 64 -10.87 -13.64 2.46
CA LEU A 64 -9.65 -13.81 1.67
C LEU A 64 -8.48 -13.01 2.24
N MET A 65 -8.70 -11.76 2.64
CA MET A 65 -7.71 -10.91 3.29
C MET A 65 -7.25 -11.53 4.60
N SER A 66 -8.17 -11.98 5.47
CA SER A 66 -7.84 -12.67 6.72
C SER A 66 -6.98 -13.92 6.50
N LYS A 67 -7.36 -14.78 5.54
CA LYS A 67 -6.58 -15.99 5.21
C LYS A 67 -5.19 -15.64 4.70
N ARG A 68 -5.07 -14.68 3.79
CA ARG A 68 -3.77 -14.27 3.25
C ARG A 68 -2.92 -13.58 4.31
N PHE A 69 -3.52 -12.76 5.17
CA PHE A 69 -2.85 -12.09 6.28
C PHE A 69 -2.18 -13.11 7.20
N GLN A 70 -2.90 -14.15 7.62
CA GLN A 70 -2.34 -15.23 8.46
C GLN A 70 -1.08 -15.87 7.86
N ASN A 71 -1.03 -16.03 6.53
CA ASN A 71 0.13 -16.59 5.85
C ASN A 71 1.31 -15.61 5.80
N LEU A 72 1.05 -14.30 5.81
CA LEU A 72 2.06 -13.26 5.63
C LEU A 72 2.61 -12.72 6.95
N ILE A 73 1.80 -12.67 8.01
CA ILE A 73 2.20 -12.09 9.30
C ILE A 73 3.36 -12.80 9.98
N GLY A 74 3.66 -14.06 9.62
CA GLY A 74 4.83 -14.76 10.13
C GLY A 74 6.16 -14.04 9.86
N GLN A 75 6.20 -13.13 8.88
CA GLN A 75 7.35 -12.28 8.57
C GLN A 75 7.47 -11.06 9.51
N PHE A 76 6.46 -10.80 10.34
CA PHE A 76 6.36 -9.67 11.27
C PHE A 76 6.03 -10.18 12.68
N PRO A 77 7.04 -10.59 13.48
CA PRO A 77 6.82 -11.27 14.76
C PRO A 77 5.89 -10.52 15.72
N GLU A 78 6.08 -9.21 15.89
CA GLU A 78 5.25 -8.36 16.76
C GLU A 78 3.76 -8.39 16.37
N ILE A 79 3.47 -8.39 15.06
CA ILE A 79 2.12 -8.46 14.52
C ILE A 79 1.55 -9.87 14.69
N ALA A 80 2.35 -10.91 14.41
CA ALA A 80 1.93 -12.30 14.56
C ALA A 80 1.62 -12.67 16.00
N ASP A 81 2.43 -12.22 16.95
CA ASP A 81 2.26 -12.51 18.37
C ASP A 81 1.00 -11.83 18.90
N CYS A 82 0.78 -10.55 18.57
CA CYS A 82 -0.48 -9.87 18.90
C CYS A 82 -1.68 -10.61 18.30
N TYR A 83 -1.64 -10.93 17.00
CA TYR A 83 -2.74 -11.60 16.29
C TYR A 83 -3.16 -12.93 16.92
N ARG A 84 -2.20 -13.76 17.37
CA ARG A 84 -2.49 -15.06 18.00
C ARG A 84 -3.24 -14.94 19.33
N THR A 85 -3.06 -13.84 20.05
CA THR A 85 -3.66 -13.61 21.37
C THR A 85 -5.04 -12.97 21.31
N LEU A 86 -5.44 -12.44 20.15
CA LEU A 86 -6.72 -11.76 19.98
C LEU A 86 -7.92 -12.72 19.93
N PRO A 87 -9.09 -12.29 20.41
CA PRO A 87 -10.38 -12.90 20.07
C PRO A 87 -10.64 -12.91 18.56
N GLU A 88 -11.50 -13.81 18.08
CA GLU A 88 -11.69 -14.02 16.64
C GLU A 88 -12.27 -12.80 15.91
N ASP A 89 -13.18 -12.06 16.56
CA ASP A 89 -13.73 -10.80 16.05
C ASP A 89 -12.63 -9.73 15.88
N GLN A 90 -11.71 -9.66 16.85
CA GLN A 90 -10.58 -8.72 16.81
C GLN A 90 -9.51 -9.14 15.82
N LYS A 91 -9.31 -10.44 15.57
CA LYS A 91 -8.42 -10.93 14.51
C LYS A 91 -8.88 -10.47 13.14
N GLU A 92 -10.18 -10.52 12.85
CA GLU A 92 -10.68 -10.03 11.57
C GLU A 92 -10.45 -8.53 11.41
N ILE A 93 -10.67 -7.74 12.48
CA ILE A 93 -10.41 -6.30 12.51
C ILE A 93 -8.91 -6.02 12.30
N MET A 94 -8.02 -6.80 12.89
CA MET A 94 -6.58 -6.68 12.68
C MET A 94 -6.17 -7.02 11.25
N ALA A 95 -6.71 -8.12 10.71
CA ALA A 95 -6.38 -8.57 9.38
C ALA A 95 -6.76 -7.55 8.31
N ILE A 96 -7.97 -7.00 8.34
CA ILE A 96 -8.35 -5.96 7.37
C ILE A 96 -7.58 -4.65 7.56
N SER A 97 -7.18 -4.35 8.81
CA SER A 97 -6.45 -3.12 9.13
C SER A 97 -5.02 -3.21 8.61
N LEU A 98 -4.38 -4.37 8.71
CA LEU A 98 -2.94 -4.52 8.46
C LEU A 98 -2.61 -5.29 7.19
N TYR A 99 -3.52 -6.10 6.62
CA TYR A 99 -3.27 -6.86 5.39
C TYR A 99 -2.78 -6.00 4.23
N PRO A 100 -3.36 -4.81 3.93
CA PRO A 100 -2.90 -4.01 2.79
C PRO A 100 -1.42 -3.64 2.93
N GLU A 101 -1.03 -3.14 4.09
CA GLU A 101 0.36 -2.75 4.39
C GLU A 101 1.30 -3.98 4.41
N VAL A 102 0.90 -5.08 5.07
CA VAL A 102 1.66 -6.34 5.08
C VAL A 102 1.87 -6.86 3.67
N PHE A 103 0.83 -6.87 2.84
CA PHE A 103 0.91 -7.34 1.46
C PHE A 103 1.87 -6.48 0.64
N MET A 104 1.78 -5.16 0.75
CA MET A 104 2.65 -4.25 0.02
C MET A 104 4.11 -4.36 0.46
N ARG A 105 4.36 -4.49 1.78
CA ARG A 105 5.71 -4.68 2.32
C ARG A 105 6.34 -5.98 1.85
N VAL A 106 5.63 -7.10 1.94
CA VAL A 106 6.16 -8.42 1.53
C VAL A 106 6.43 -8.49 0.02
N ASN A 107 5.58 -7.89 -0.81
CA ASN A 107 5.66 -8.10 -2.26
C ASN A 107 6.43 -7.01 -3.02
N PHE A 108 6.51 -5.78 -2.48
CA PHE A 108 7.01 -4.64 -3.23
C PHE A 108 8.07 -3.81 -2.53
N TYR A 109 8.12 -3.79 -1.19
CA TYR A 109 9.02 -2.88 -0.47
C TYR A 109 10.49 -3.17 -0.76
N ASP A 110 10.95 -4.39 -0.49
CA ASP A 110 12.34 -4.78 -0.77
C ASP A 110 12.64 -4.79 -2.27
N LEU A 111 11.66 -5.18 -3.09
CA LEU A 111 11.77 -5.19 -4.54
C LEU A 111 12.07 -3.78 -5.08
N TYR A 112 11.29 -2.77 -4.70
CA TYR A 112 11.47 -1.41 -5.22
C TYR A 112 12.74 -0.74 -4.67
N HIS A 113 13.14 -1.05 -3.44
CA HIS A 113 14.44 -0.62 -2.91
C HIS A 113 15.61 -1.26 -3.67
N THR A 114 15.49 -2.54 -4.01
CA THR A 114 16.51 -3.27 -4.77
C THR A 114 16.57 -2.80 -6.22
N ASP A 115 15.42 -2.59 -6.87
CA ASP A 115 15.30 -2.03 -8.22
C ASP A 115 16.02 -0.68 -8.30
N LEU A 116 15.84 0.20 -7.31
CA LEU A 116 16.51 1.49 -7.27
C LEU A 116 18.03 1.33 -7.13
N LYS A 117 18.49 0.52 -6.17
CA LYS A 117 19.93 0.25 -5.98
C LYS A 117 20.57 -0.32 -7.25
N GLN A 118 19.87 -1.21 -7.95
CA GLN A 118 20.38 -1.79 -9.19
C GLN A 118 20.38 -0.78 -10.33
N ALA A 119 19.32 0.02 -10.48
CA ALA A 119 19.27 1.09 -11.48
C ALA A 119 20.38 2.13 -11.28
N GLU A 120 20.69 2.48 -10.03
CA GLU A 120 21.79 3.38 -9.69
C GLU A 120 23.16 2.79 -10.02
N LYS A 121 23.35 1.48 -9.86
CA LYS A 121 24.56 0.77 -10.31
C LYS A 121 24.68 0.71 -11.83
N ASP A 122 23.57 0.48 -12.53
CA ASP A 122 23.51 0.44 -14.00
C ASP A 122 23.80 1.82 -14.63
N GLY A 123 23.58 2.91 -13.88
CA GLY A 123 23.84 4.28 -14.33
C GLY A 123 22.84 4.83 -15.36
N ASP A 124 21.76 4.11 -15.66
CA ASP A 124 20.74 4.52 -16.64
C ASP A 124 19.75 5.52 -16.01
N PRO A 125 19.74 6.79 -16.45
CA PRO A 125 18.87 7.82 -15.87
C PRO A 125 17.38 7.50 -15.95
N GLN A 126 16.92 6.79 -17.00
CA GLN A 126 15.52 6.44 -17.14
C GLN A 126 15.10 5.33 -16.17
N LYS A 127 15.97 4.33 -15.97
CA LYS A 127 15.74 3.28 -14.98
C LYS A 127 15.72 3.87 -13.57
N ILE A 128 16.68 4.74 -13.25
CA ILE A 128 16.77 5.41 -11.95
C ILE A 128 15.50 6.22 -11.69
N PHE A 129 15.09 7.04 -12.66
CA PHE A 129 13.88 7.86 -12.54
C PHE A 129 12.63 7.02 -12.26
N LYS A 130 12.40 5.94 -13.02
CA LYS A 130 11.25 5.05 -12.80
C LYS A 130 11.32 4.33 -11.46
N ALA A 131 12.49 3.85 -11.05
CA ALA A 131 12.66 3.16 -9.78
C ALA A 131 12.43 4.09 -8.57
N ARG A 132 12.87 5.35 -8.66
CA ARG A 132 12.56 6.38 -7.64
C ARG A 132 11.07 6.61 -7.50
N ILE A 133 10.35 6.79 -8.62
CA ILE A 133 8.88 6.94 -8.58
C ILE A 133 8.22 5.73 -7.90
N LYS A 134 8.64 4.50 -8.26
CA LYS A 134 8.08 3.28 -7.65
C LYS A 134 8.26 3.25 -6.13
N LYS A 135 9.48 3.53 -5.65
CA LYS A 135 9.80 3.59 -4.22
C LYS A 135 9.00 4.69 -3.52
N GLU A 136 9.04 5.92 -4.04
CA GLU A 136 8.37 7.07 -3.43
C GLU A 136 6.86 6.87 -3.32
N VAL A 137 6.21 6.38 -4.38
CA VAL A 137 4.75 6.15 -4.36
C VAL A 137 4.39 5.00 -3.42
N LEU A 138 5.21 3.95 -3.34
CA LEU A 138 4.99 2.88 -2.38
C LEU A 138 5.06 3.42 -0.95
N GLU A 139 6.09 4.21 -0.62
CA GLU A 139 6.23 4.83 0.70
C GLU A 139 5.07 5.78 1.03
N ASP A 140 4.61 6.57 0.05
CA ASP A 140 3.43 7.43 0.20
C ASP A 140 2.16 6.61 0.51
N ILE A 141 1.95 5.47 -0.19
CA ILE A 141 0.83 4.56 0.09
C ILE A 141 0.91 3.97 1.51
N LEU A 142 2.09 3.49 1.91
CA LEU A 142 2.29 2.90 3.23
C LEU A 142 2.04 3.93 4.35
N ASN A 143 2.55 5.16 4.18
CA ASN A 143 2.34 6.26 5.10
C ASN A 143 0.87 6.68 5.15
N LEU A 144 0.20 6.80 4.01
CA LEU A 144 -1.22 7.14 3.93
C LEU A 144 -2.09 6.15 4.72
N TRP A 145 -1.84 4.85 4.57
CA TRP A 145 -2.56 3.82 5.31
C TRP A 145 -2.20 3.81 6.79
N ARG A 146 -0.93 4.02 7.13
CA ARG A 146 -0.50 4.15 8.53
C ARG A 146 -1.18 5.34 9.19
N ASP A 147 -1.19 6.51 8.57
CA ASP A 147 -1.81 7.72 9.10
C ASP A 147 -3.30 7.50 9.35
N PHE A 148 -4.01 6.89 8.39
CA PHE A 148 -5.40 6.52 8.58
C PHE A 148 -5.59 5.59 9.79
N ARG A 149 -4.76 4.57 9.94
CA ARG A 149 -4.83 3.66 11.10
C ARG A 149 -4.58 4.39 12.41
N VAL A 150 -3.54 5.22 12.47
CA VAL A 150 -3.16 5.95 13.68
C VAL A 150 -4.27 6.93 14.09
N GLN A 151 -4.83 7.68 13.13
CA GLN A 151 -5.95 8.60 13.38
C GLN A 151 -7.21 7.91 13.91
N ASN A 152 -7.39 6.62 13.60
CA ASN A 152 -8.53 5.83 14.03
C ASN A 152 -8.19 4.82 15.14
N GLU A 153 -7.01 4.95 15.76
CA GLU A 153 -6.52 4.09 16.86
C GLU A 153 -6.45 2.58 16.51
N LEU A 154 -6.27 2.26 15.22
CA LEU A 154 -6.25 0.88 14.71
C LEU A 154 -4.83 0.30 14.72
N PHE A 155 -4.53 -0.52 15.73
CA PHE A 155 -3.25 -1.25 15.83
C PHE A 155 -2.04 -0.33 15.65
N VAL A 156 -2.03 0.78 16.40
CA VAL A 156 -1.04 1.87 16.29
C VAL A 156 0.41 1.38 16.40
N PHE A 157 0.65 0.30 17.16
CA PHE A 157 1.97 -0.32 17.31
C PHE A 157 2.54 -0.88 16.00
N ALA A 158 1.69 -1.24 15.03
CA ALA A 158 2.11 -1.93 13.83
C ALA A 158 2.95 -1.00 12.96
N PHE A 159 4.19 -1.44 12.68
CA PHE A 159 5.19 -0.74 11.89
C PHE A 159 5.69 0.57 12.51
N ASP A 160 5.56 0.74 13.82
CA ASP A 160 6.11 1.92 14.48
C ASP A 160 7.64 2.02 14.30
N GLY A 161 8.13 3.22 13.98
CA GLY A 161 9.53 3.47 13.64
C GLY A 161 10.06 2.78 12.37
N LYS A 162 9.24 2.06 11.61
CA LYS A 162 9.64 1.35 10.38
C LYS A 162 9.15 2.10 9.15
N ALA A 163 10.01 2.96 8.59
CA ALA A 163 9.86 3.48 7.23
C ALA A 163 10.12 2.33 6.26
#